data_AF-A0A7Y6X1U9-F1
#
_entry.id   AF-A0A7Y6X1U9-F1
#
_cell.length_a   1.000
_cell.length_b   1.000
_cell.length_c   1.000
_cell.angle_alpha   90.00
_cell.angle_beta   90.00
_cell.angle_gamma   90.00
#
_symmetry.space_group_name_H-M   'P 1'
#
loop_
_entity.id
_entity.type
_entity.pdbx_description
1 polymer ?
#
loop_
_entity_poly.entity_id
_entity_poly.type
_entity_poly.pdbx_seq_one_letter_code
_entity_poly.pdbx_strand_id
1 'polypeptide(L)'
;MRADVLLLVVAVLATGCASAPNALERDGPLRYTPRVAASPAWVEPPSDSGPEVRPRRLRRKGLRHDVTEAGPGTMSGAAGGRERSAAATRQAVLDAIDEVKRSMEGSEAARSRLASRPPSLGGRGLAGVFTRYLNHGSEQRAWLRRTLGSATALVSVASQVGDSDMELGVLRMSGPRLQAAMFGALLLATWVDFLQLADAVVRDCPMCGYEKLFVDLHRVQSMMTPTLADLASGDSERVEAAATAMPVLMGELTHEFDAIHRDARLAMEFGGKVMVAAQVLEMLTMVSTLKMSLPRLPPAAPATLGVGFVMSSGGVMVGSRIVVSAEWVELMRRLVQAGVISLPAVSAAIRIHGGQVMMAQAHQDLPKGVRDALGDSPEVRGMRVTGRAGAGMSDAPKHHVLPKEHRAWFEARGFKGDMDIDQFCVRLERAHHEAIHGGGNWKLGRIWPGEWNRMIMGVLQEAETVAGRKLTRNTVLKLVAKEMKRYSIPTKFTSWSGR
;
A
#
# COMPACT_ATOMS: atom_id res chain seq x y z
N MET A 1 28.83 42.78 6.19
CA MET A 1 28.11 41.49 5.96
C MET A 1 28.82 40.24 6.52
N ARG A 2 29.74 40.33 7.49
CA ARG A 2 30.21 39.16 8.28
C ARG A 2 30.29 39.41 9.79
N ALA A 3 30.16 40.66 10.25
CA ALA A 3 30.04 41.00 11.67
C ALA A 3 28.59 40.88 12.18
N ASP A 4 27.63 41.25 11.34
CA ASP A 4 26.21 41.39 11.68
C ASP A 4 25.56 40.05 12.07
N VAL A 5 25.99 38.95 11.41
CA VAL A 5 25.53 37.58 11.69
C VAL A 5 26.07 37.07 13.04
N LEU A 6 27.28 37.47 13.43
CA LEU A 6 27.90 37.08 14.70
C LEU A 6 27.23 37.80 15.89
N LEU A 7 26.87 39.07 15.73
CA LEU A 7 26.13 39.84 16.75
C LEU A 7 24.73 39.26 17.00
N LEU A 8 24.05 38.78 15.95
CA LEU A 8 22.73 38.16 16.05
C LEU A 8 22.75 36.82 16.79
N VAL A 9 23.81 36.01 16.63
CA VAL A 9 23.98 34.73 17.37
C VAL A 9 24.27 34.97 18.86
N VAL A 10 25.04 36.00 19.21
CA VAL A 10 25.30 36.35 20.62
C VAL A 10 24.05 36.91 21.31
N ALA A 11 23.24 37.72 20.62
CA ALA A 11 22.00 38.27 21.18
C ALA A 11 20.96 37.18 21.53
N VAL A 12 20.83 36.13 20.71
CA VAL A 12 19.89 35.02 20.95
C VAL A 12 20.33 34.13 22.13
N LEU A 13 21.62 34.06 22.43
CA LEU A 13 22.14 33.28 23.57
C LEU A 13 22.11 34.03 24.91
N ALA A 14 21.99 35.37 24.89
CA ALA A 14 22.04 36.20 26.10
C ALA A 14 20.69 36.41 26.80
N THR A 15 19.55 36.24 26.11
CA THR A 15 18.20 36.42 26.68
C THR A 15 17.63 35.18 27.39
N GLY A 16 18.42 34.11 27.53
CA GLY A 16 18.02 32.82 28.10
C GLY A 16 18.14 32.68 29.63
N CYS A 17 18.41 33.75 30.40
CA CYS A 17 18.52 33.68 31.86
C CYS A 17 17.97 34.95 32.56
N ALA A 18 16.71 34.91 32.98
CA ALA A 18 16.18 35.76 34.04
C ALA A 18 15.11 34.98 34.82
N SER A 19 15.42 34.57 36.05
CA SER A 19 14.53 33.83 36.93
C SER A 19 14.10 34.68 38.13
N ALA A 20 13.02 34.23 38.79
CA ALA A 20 12.52 34.64 40.11
C ALA A 20 11.61 35.90 40.17
N PRO A 21 10.87 36.11 41.28
CA PRO A 21 9.97 35.13 41.91
C PRO A 21 8.61 35.75 42.35
N ASN A 22 7.63 34.92 42.73
CA ASN A 22 6.95 34.99 44.05
C ASN A 22 5.79 34.00 44.18
N ALA A 23 5.43 33.70 45.43
CA ALA A 23 4.42 32.73 45.83
C ALA A 23 3.01 33.34 45.97
N LEU A 24 1.98 32.49 46.05
CA LEU A 24 1.07 32.54 47.21
C LEU A 24 0.42 31.18 47.49
N GLU A 25 0.08 30.97 48.75
CA GLU A 25 -0.52 29.76 49.32
C GLU A 25 -2.03 29.66 49.01
N ARG A 26 -2.59 28.44 49.01
CA ARG A 26 -3.79 28.17 49.81
C ARG A 26 -4.03 26.70 50.11
N ASP A 27 -4.56 26.47 51.31
CA ASP A 27 -4.79 25.16 51.92
C ASP A 27 -5.92 24.34 51.29
N GLY A 28 -5.82 23.03 51.51
CA GLY A 28 -6.83 22.40 52.37
C GLY A 28 -7.62 21.24 51.74
N PRO A 29 -8.10 20.29 52.57
CA PRO A 29 -8.10 18.89 52.14
C PRO A 29 -9.44 18.18 52.27
N LEU A 30 -9.64 17.09 51.51
CA LEU A 30 -10.53 16.01 51.92
C LEU A 30 -9.87 14.63 51.75
N ARG A 31 -9.70 13.96 52.89
CA ARG A 31 -9.29 12.55 52.98
C ARG A 31 -10.51 11.66 52.76
N TYR A 32 -10.38 10.57 52.00
CA TYR A 32 -10.98 9.30 52.41
C TYR A 32 -10.31 8.08 51.75
N THR A 33 -9.77 7.18 52.57
CA THR A 33 -9.51 5.77 52.24
C THR A 33 -9.87 4.93 53.46
N PRO A 34 -10.64 3.85 53.27
CA PRO A 34 -10.10 2.51 53.56
C PRO A 34 -10.64 1.44 52.58
N ARG A 35 -10.19 0.17 52.52
CA ARG A 35 -8.94 -0.55 52.89
C ARG A 35 -9.19 -2.05 52.55
N VAL A 36 -8.28 -2.75 51.86
CA VAL A 36 -7.92 -4.21 51.91
C VAL A 36 -9.10 -5.23 51.97
N ALA A 37 -9.23 -6.28 51.13
CA ALA A 37 -8.28 -7.39 51.00
C ALA A 37 -8.54 -8.37 49.82
N ALA A 38 -7.44 -9.02 49.39
CA ALA A 38 -7.27 -10.47 49.15
C ALA A 38 -8.08 -11.27 48.09
N SER A 39 -7.32 -11.90 47.18
CA SER A 39 -7.63 -13.08 46.35
C SER A 39 -7.43 -14.40 47.17
N PRO A 40 -7.42 -15.65 46.62
CA PRO A 40 -7.54 -16.12 45.22
C PRO A 40 -8.38 -17.41 45.00
N ALA A 41 -8.29 -17.98 43.80
CA ALA A 41 -8.13 -19.42 43.49
C ALA A 41 -9.11 -20.04 42.46
N TRP A 42 -8.48 -20.79 41.55
CA TRP A 42 -8.99 -21.59 40.44
C TRP A 42 -9.74 -22.86 40.88
N VAL A 43 -10.76 -23.31 40.12
CA VAL A 43 -11.11 -24.74 39.87
C VAL A 43 -11.81 -24.90 38.50
N GLU A 44 -11.40 -25.92 37.74
CA GLU A 44 -12.04 -26.58 36.56
C GLU A 44 -12.16 -28.09 36.91
N PRO A 45 -12.77 -29.04 36.14
CA PRO A 45 -13.66 -28.99 34.95
C PRO A 45 -15.03 -29.70 35.30
N PRO A 46 -15.58 -30.81 34.71
CA PRO A 46 -15.61 -31.35 33.32
C PRO A 46 -16.99 -31.86 32.77
N SER A 47 -17.09 -31.90 31.42
CA SER A 47 -17.73 -32.89 30.49
C SER A 47 -19.20 -33.38 30.57
N ASP A 48 -19.69 -33.74 29.36
CA ASP A 48 -20.82 -34.62 28.97
C ASP A 48 -22.26 -34.20 29.37
N SER A 49 -23.27 -34.29 28.50
CA SER A 49 -23.56 -35.30 27.46
C SER A 49 -24.64 -34.83 26.46
N GLY A 50 -24.75 -35.48 25.29
CA GLY A 50 -25.97 -35.49 24.46
C GLY A 50 -26.82 -36.74 24.69
N PRO A 51 -27.85 -37.08 23.87
CA PRO A 51 -28.32 -36.39 22.66
C PRO A 51 -29.88 -36.26 22.56
N GLU A 52 -30.35 -35.97 21.33
CA GLU A 52 -31.61 -36.45 20.72
C GLU A 52 -32.99 -35.71 20.79
N VAL A 53 -33.62 -35.72 19.59
CA VAL A 53 -35.07 -35.81 19.28
C VAL A 53 -36.01 -34.58 19.50
N ARG A 54 -36.38 -33.96 18.37
CA ARG A 54 -37.62 -33.16 18.13
C ARG A 54 -38.85 -34.10 18.03
N PRO A 55 -40.14 -33.67 17.86
CA PRO A 55 -40.71 -32.31 17.73
C PRO A 55 -42.02 -32.04 18.51
N ARG A 56 -42.50 -30.79 18.52
CA ARG A 56 -43.96 -30.51 18.37
C ARG A 56 -44.26 -29.09 17.87
N ARG A 57 -45.18 -29.00 16.90
CA ARG A 57 -45.81 -27.75 16.43
C ARG A 57 -47.00 -27.40 17.34
N LEU A 58 -47.32 -26.11 17.54
CA LEU A 58 -48.67 -25.54 17.33
C LEU A 58 -48.82 -24.03 17.68
N ARG A 59 -48.53 -23.19 16.67
CA ARG A 59 -49.33 -22.04 16.18
C ARG A 59 -50.51 -21.51 17.04
N ARG A 60 -50.45 -20.24 17.47
CA ARG A 60 -51.59 -19.26 17.45
C ARG A 60 -51.07 -17.80 17.46
N LYS A 61 -51.53 -16.98 16.49
CA LYS A 61 -52.36 -15.74 16.63
C LYS A 61 -51.73 -14.59 17.43
N GLY A 62 -51.71 -13.32 16.99
CA GLY A 62 -52.16 -12.66 15.74
C GLY A 62 -51.71 -11.19 15.76
N LEU A 63 -51.33 -10.57 14.63
CA LEU A 63 -52.16 -9.72 13.76
C LEU A 63 -52.69 -8.42 14.40
N ARG A 64 -52.16 -7.25 13.98
CA ARG A 64 -52.95 -6.07 13.55
C ARG A 64 -52.11 -5.01 12.79
N HIS A 65 -52.60 -4.68 11.59
CA HIS A 65 -52.66 -3.41 10.86
C HIS A 65 -52.60 -2.10 11.71
N ASP A 66 -52.23 -0.90 11.20
CA ASP A 66 -52.04 -0.47 9.80
C ASP A 66 -51.28 0.87 9.61
N VAL A 67 -50.90 1.16 8.35
CA VAL A 67 -50.84 2.47 7.62
C VAL A 67 -50.00 3.65 8.17
N THR A 68 -49.02 4.10 7.36
CA THR A 68 -49.06 5.43 6.68
C THR A 68 -48.41 5.33 5.30
N GLU A 69 -49.04 5.95 4.29
CA GLU A 69 -48.71 5.89 2.87
C GLU A 69 -47.93 7.13 2.38
N ALA A 70 -46.96 6.95 1.45
CA ALA A 70 -46.34 8.07 0.73
C ALA A 70 -45.69 7.66 -0.62
N GLY A 71 -46.43 7.80 -1.72
CA GLY A 71 -45.97 8.32 -3.02
C GLY A 71 -44.91 7.54 -3.86
N PRO A 72 -45.20 7.20 -5.14
CA PRO A 72 -44.21 6.60 -6.05
C PRO A 72 -43.21 7.65 -6.60
N GLY A 73 -42.00 7.69 -6.03
CA GLY A 73 -40.94 8.64 -6.41
C GLY A 73 -39.75 8.02 -7.16
N THR A 74 -39.68 8.26 -8.47
CA THR A 74 -38.44 8.31 -9.31
C THR A 74 -37.31 7.30 -9.02
N MET A 75 -37.20 6.25 -9.85
CA MET A 75 -35.96 5.46 -10.02
C MET A 75 -34.85 6.24 -10.77
N SER A 76 -34.48 7.43 -10.30
CA SER A 76 -33.45 8.30 -10.90
C SER A 76 -32.33 8.68 -9.92
N GLY A 77 -32.09 7.86 -8.88
CA GLY A 77 -31.04 8.08 -7.88
C GLY A 77 -29.80 7.18 -8.00
N ALA A 78 -29.95 5.96 -8.55
CA ALA A 78 -28.89 4.94 -8.50
C ALA A 78 -27.72 5.20 -9.47
N ALA A 79 -27.99 5.74 -10.67
CA ALA A 79 -26.97 6.01 -11.69
C ALA A 79 -25.95 7.06 -11.20
N GLY A 80 -26.44 8.23 -10.75
CA GLY A 80 -25.58 9.31 -10.27
C GLY A 80 -24.75 8.96 -9.03
N GLY A 81 -25.22 8.04 -8.17
CA GLY A 81 -24.43 7.52 -7.05
C GLY A 81 -23.24 6.67 -7.50
N ARG A 82 -23.43 5.79 -8.49
CA ARG A 82 -22.36 4.92 -9.00
C ARG A 82 -21.34 5.69 -9.86
N GLU A 83 -21.79 6.63 -10.68
CA GLU A 83 -20.91 7.50 -11.47
C GLU A 83 -20.04 8.41 -10.59
N ARG A 84 -20.61 9.02 -9.54
CA ARG A 84 -19.85 9.78 -8.54
C ARG A 84 -18.83 8.91 -7.79
N SER A 85 -19.17 7.64 -7.51
CA SER A 85 -18.25 6.69 -6.89
C SER A 85 -17.06 6.32 -7.78
N ALA A 86 -17.31 6.03 -9.07
CA ALA A 86 -16.25 5.75 -10.04
C ALA A 86 -15.33 6.96 -10.25
N ALA A 87 -15.88 8.16 -10.40
CA ALA A 87 -15.11 9.40 -10.51
C ALA A 87 -14.26 9.70 -9.27
N ALA A 88 -14.80 9.48 -8.05
CA ALA A 88 -14.06 9.64 -6.81
C ALA A 88 -12.95 8.59 -6.63
N THR A 89 -13.19 7.35 -7.06
CA THR A 89 -12.15 6.31 -7.12
C THR A 89 -11.04 6.69 -8.09
N ARG A 90 -11.40 7.17 -9.27
CA ARG A 90 -10.46 7.62 -10.30
C ARG A 90 -9.56 8.75 -9.78
N GLN A 91 -10.14 9.72 -9.07
CA GLN A 91 -9.36 10.79 -8.43
C GLN A 91 -8.41 10.23 -7.37
N ALA A 92 -8.88 9.35 -6.48
CA ALA A 92 -8.03 8.70 -5.48
C ALA A 92 -6.85 7.91 -6.11
N VAL A 93 -7.01 7.31 -7.29
CA VAL A 93 -5.88 6.66 -8.00
C VAL A 93 -4.88 7.71 -8.52
N LEU A 94 -5.35 8.85 -9.03
CA LEU A 94 -4.47 9.95 -9.47
C LEU A 94 -3.72 10.58 -8.29
N ASP A 95 -4.40 10.86 -7.19
CA ASP A 95 -3.81 11.46 -5.98
C ASP A 95 -2.70 10.55 -5.40
N ALA A 96 -2.93 9.25 -5.39
CA ALA A 96 -1.93 8.26 -4.98
C ALA A 96 -0.76 8.14 -5.96
N ILE A 97 -1.02 8.19 -7.28
CA ILE A 97 0.05 8.25 -8.30
C ILE A 97 0.92 9.50 -8.09
N ASP A 98 0.33 10.65 -7.82
CA ASP A 98 1.04 11.91 -7.64
C ASP A 98 1.81 11.97 -6.30
N GLU A 99 1.32 11.31 -5.25
CA GLU A 99 2.07 11.13 -4.01
C GLU A 99 3.34 10.29 -4.22
N VAL A 100 3.25 9.19 -4.99
CA VAL A 100 4.45 8.39 -5.33
C VAL A 100 5.42 9.20 -6.20
N LYS A 101 4.94 10.02 -7.15
CA LYS A 101 5.80 10.92 -7.94
C LYS A 101 6.57 11.89 -7.03
N ARG A 102 5.89 12.58 -6.10
CA ARG A 102 6.54 13.52 -5.15
C ARG A 102 7.64 12.84 -4.32
N SER A 103 7.36 11.64 -3.81
CA SER A 103 8.35 10.83 -3.08
C SER A 103 9.57 10.45 -3.93
N MET A 104 9.33 10.05 -5.19
CA MET A 104 10.40 9.75 -6.15
C MET A 104 11.23 10.98 -6.52
N GLU A 105 10.61 12.16 -6.68
CA GLU A 105 11.28 13.43 -6.98
C GLU A 105 12.21 13.87 -5.84
N GLY A 106 11.78 13.73 -4.58
CA GLY A 106 12.63 13.96 -3.41
C GLY A 106 13.84 13.02 -3.37
N SER A 107 13.60 11.72 -3.59
CA SER A 107 14.66 10.70 -3.67
C SER A 107 15.64 10.96 -4.82
N GLU A 108 15.13 11.38 -5.98
CA GLU A 108 15.92 11.76 -7.15
C GLU A 108 16.77 13.01 -6.90
N ALA A 109 16.22 14.03 -6.25
CA ALA A 109 16.95 15.24 -5.89
C ALA A 109 18.10 14.92 -4.92
N ALA A 110 17.85 14.11 -3.89
CA ALA A 110 18.88 13.65 -2.95
C ALA A 110 19.99 12.84 -3.66
N ARG A 111 19.62 11.85 -4.48
CA ARG A 111 20.60 11.04 -5.25
C ARG A 111 21.40 11.89 -6.24
N SER A 112 20.77 12.89 -6.87
CA SER A 112 21.44 13.78 -7.83
C SER A 112 22.44 14.70 -7.14
N ARG A 113 22.13 15.20 -5.94
CA ARG A 113 23.10 15.91 -5.08
C ARG A 113 24.31 15.03 -4.74
N LEU A 114 24.09 13.76 -4.38
CA LEU A 114 25.18 12.80 -4.12
C LEU A 114 26.06 12.59 -5.37
N ALA A 115 25.45 12.36 -6.53
CA ALA A 115 26.17 12.16 -7.79
C ALA A 115 26.93 13.42 -8.26
N SER A 116 26.44 14.63 -7.94
CA SER A 116 27.10 15.90 -8.28
C SER A 116 28.17 16.34 -7.29
N ARG A 117 28.33 15.66 -6.13
CA ARG A 117 29.36 16.04 -5.15
C ARG A 117 30.76 15.75 -5.71
N PRO A 118 31.74 16.65 -5.52
CA PRO A 118 33.11 16.39 -5.96
C PRO A 118 33.67 15.12 -5.29
N PRO A 119 34.52 14.35 -6.00
CA PRO A 119 35.16 13.17 -5.45
C PRO A 119 35.89 13.48 -4.13
N SER A 120 35.87 12.55 -3.18
CA SER A 120 36.78 12.61 -2.03
C SER A 120 38.22 12.40 -2.49
N LEU A 121 39.17 12.87 -1.68
CA LEU A 121 40.61 12.76 -1.94
C LEU A 121 41.02 11.32 -2.33
N GLY A 122 41.64 11.19 -3.51
CA GLY A 122 42.04 9.90 -4.06
C GLY A 122 40.94 9.11 -4.79
N GLY A 123 39.83 9.75 -5.20
CA GLY A 123 38.83 9.13 -6.08
C GLY A 123 37.92 8.08 -5.42
N ARG A 124 37.92 7.99 -4.09
CA ARG A 124 37.18 6.98 -3.31
C ARG A 124 35.69 7.31 -3.10
N GLY A 125 35.21 8.40 -3.71
CA GLY A 125 33.83 8.89 -3.58
C GLY A 125 32.77 7.99 -4.23
N LEU A 126 31.49 8.36 -4.07
CA LEU A 126 30.39 7.64 -4.71
C LEU A 126 30.48 7.60 -6.25
N ALA A 127 31.04 8.65 -6.87
CA ALA A 127 31.33 8.72 -8.31
C ALA A 127 32.63 7.99 -8.74
N GLY A 128 33.25 7.24 -7.83
CA GLY A 128 34.42 6.39 -8.10
C GLY A 128 34.06 4.90 -7.97
N VAL A 129 34.74 4.19 -7.07
CA VAL A 129 34.60 2.72 -6.85
C VAL A 129 33.14 2.30 -6.58
N PHE A 130 32.33 3.17 -5.99
CA PHE A 130 30.93 2.90 -5.63
C PHE A 130 29.91 3.23 -6.73
N THR A 131 30.33 3.65 -7.94
CA THR A 131 29.43 4.11 -9.03
C THR A 131 28.34 3.09 -9.38
N ARG A 132 28.62 1.78 -9.26
CA ARG A 132 27.63 0.71 -9.49
C ARG A 132 26.36 0.88 -8.63
N TYR A 133 26.50 1.41 -7.42
CA TYR A 133 25.40 1.62 -6.48
C TYR A 133 24.55 2.86 -6.82
N LEU A 134 25.16 3.90 -7.42
CA LEU A 134 24.43 5.03 -8.02
C LEU A 134 23.63 4.61 -9.27
N ASN A 135 24.17 3.66 -10.05
CA ASN A 135 23.53 3.12 -11.24
C ASN A 135 22.30 2.27 -10.86
N HIS A 136 22.40 1.40 -9.86
CA HIS A 136 21.28 0.58 -9.37
C HIS A 136 20.02 1.43 -9.03
N GLY A 137 20.19 2.52 -8.28
CA GLY A 137 19.10 3.45 -7.98
C GLY A 137 18.54 4.19 -9.21
N SER A 138 19.32 4.29 -10.30
CA SER A 138 18.85 4.85 -11.58
C SER A 138 17.96 3.87 -12.34
N GLU A 139 18.31 2.59 -12.34
CA GLU A 139 17.53 1.50 -12.96
C GLU A 139 16.18 1.32 -12.24
N GLN A 140 16.20 1.28 -10.90
CA GLN A 140 14.99 1.22 -10.07
C GLN A 140 14.05 2.40 -10.35
N ARG A 141 14.60 3.63 -10.45
CA ARG A 141 13.82 4.83 -10.82
C ARG A 141 13.22 4.73 -12.22
N ALA A 142 13.97 4.23 -13.21
CA ALA A 142 13.49 4.07 -14.57
C ALA A 142 12.34 3.04 -14.65
N TRP A 143 12.43 1.96 -13.89
CA TRP A 143 11.34 1.01 -13.71
C TRP A 143 10.11 1.66 -13.05
N LEU A 144 10.27 2.35 -11.91
CA LEU A 144 9.17 3.03 -11.22
C LEU A 144 8.42 4.03 -12.11
N ARG A 145 9.16 4.86 -12.88
CA ARG A 145 8.55 5.82 -13.83
C ARG A 145 7.71 5.11 -14.89
N ARG A 146 8.17 3.94 -15.39
CA ARG A 146 7.40 3.11 -16.33
C ARG A 146 6.14 2.56 -15.67
N THR A 147 6.24 2.02 -14.46
CA THR A 147 5.12 1.45 -13.70
C THR A 147 4.03 2.49 -13.40
N LEU A 148 4.40 3.71 -13.00
CA LEU A 148 3.45 4.82 -12.82
C LEU A 148 2.86 5.30 -14.14
N GLY A 149 3.64 5.32 -15.23
CA GLY A 149 3.14 5.60 -16.57
C GLY A 149 2.06 4.61 -17.01
N SER A 150 2.28 3.32 -16.79
CA SER A 150 1.31 2.25 -17.03
C SER A 150 0.04 2.38 -16.17
N ALA A 151 0.17 2.71 -14.88
CA ALA A 151 -0.98 2.98 -14.01
C ALA A 151 -1.79 4.20 -14.50
N THR A 152 -1.10 5.29 -14.89
CA THR A 152 -1.72 6.51 -15.43
C THR A 152 -2.45 6.24 -16.76
N ALA A 153 -1.88 5.40 -17.63
CA ALA A 153 -2.49 5.00 -18.88
C ALA A 153 -3.81 4.25 -18.65
N LEU A 154 -3.85 3.32 -17.68
CA LEU A 154 -5.08 2.60 -17.30
C LEU A 154 -6.16 3.54 -16.77
N VAL A 155 -5.80 4.51 -15.92
CA VAL A 155 -6.72 5.55 -15.44
C VAL A 155 -7.30 6.39 -16.58
N SER A 156 -6.47 6.76 -17.56
CA SER A 156 -6.90 7.48 -18.76
C SER A 156 -7.87 6.66 -19.63
N VAL A 157 -7.68 5.34 -19.75
CA VAL A 157 -8.65 4.48 -20.43
C VAL A 157 -9.96 4.39 -19.66
N ALA A 158 -9.89 4.19 -18.34
CA ALA A 158 -11.05 4.00 -17.48
C ALA A 158 -12.05 5.16 -17.63
N SER A 159 -11.57 6.42 -17.65
CA SER A 159 -12.39 7.62 -17.82
C SER A 159 -13.12 7.71 -19.17
N GLN A 160 -12.68 6.95 -20.18
CA GLN A 160 -13.22 7.00 -21.54
C GLN A 160 -14.18 5.84 -21.88
N VAL A 161 -14.36 4.86 -20.98
CA VAL A 161 -15.23 3.70 -21.23
C VAL A 161 -16.71 4.10 -21.21
N GLY A 162 -17.10 4.99 -20.29
CA GLY A 162 -18.49 5.45 -20.17
C GLY A 162 -19.47 4.36 -19.72
N ASP A 163 -18.99 3.36 -18.99
CA ASP A 163 -19.76 2.39 -18.19
C ASP A 163 -19.06 2.26 -16.83
N SER A 164 -19.74 2.58 -15.73
CA SER A 164 -19.09 2.72 -14.42
C SER A 164 -18.52 1.42 -13.84
N ASP A 165 -19.11 0.27 -14.18
CA ASP A 165 -18.67 -1.02 -13.65
C ASP A 165 -17.42 -1.53 -14.40
N MET A 166 -17.33 -1.23 -15.69
CA MET A 166 -16.13 -1.47 -16.50
C MET A 166 -15.04 -0.43 -16.23
N GLU A 167 -15.40 0.84 -16.00
CA GLU A 167 -14.47 1.87 -15.52
C GLU A 167 -13.79 1.41 -14.21
N LEU A 168 -14.57 1.00 -13.22
CA LEU A 168 -14.03 0.45 -11.97
C LEU A 168 -13.21 -0.82 -12.19
N GLY A 169 -13.61 -1.69 -13.12
CA GLY A 169 -12.82 -2.86 -13.54
C GLY A 169 -11.43 -2.48 -14.08
N VAL A 170 -11.35 -1.46 -14.95
CA VAL A 170 -10.08 -0.96 -15.50
C VAL A 170 -9.26 -0.22 -14.44
N LEU A 171 -9.89 0.53 -13.52
CA LEU A 171 -9.18 1.15 -12.39
C LEU A 171 -8.51 0.11 -11.50
N ARG A 172 -9.16 -1.05 -11.25
CA ARG A 172 -8.57 -2.17 -10.49
C ARG A 172 -7.32 -2.75 -11.15
N MET A 173 -7.21 -2.71 -12.48
CA MET A 173 -6.01 -3.16 -13.21
C MET A 173 -4.78 -2.27 -12.95
N SER A 174 -4.98 -1.02 -12.53
CA SER A 174 -3.88 -0.13 -12.10
C SER A 174 -3.36 -0.47 -10.70
N GLY A 175 -4.12 -1.24 -9.91
CA GLY A 175 -3.85 -1.60 -8.52
C GLY A 175 -2.46 -2.20 -8.26
N PRO A 176 -2.11 -3.35 -8.88
CA PRO A 176 -0.80 -3.96 -8.70
C PRO A 176 0.36 -3.04 -9.12
N ARG A 177 0.16 -2.21 -10.15
CA ARG A 177 1.16 -1.23 -10.60
C ARG A 177 1.34 -0.11 -9.58
N LEU A 178 0.25 0.40 -9.02
CA LEU A 178 0.28 1.42 -7.96
C LEU A 178 0.92 0.88 -6.68
N GLN A 179 0.55 -0.33 -6.24
CA GLN A 179 1.18 -1.02 -5.11
C GLN A 179 2.69 -1.21 -5.34
N ALA A 180 3.08 -1.77 -6.49
CA ALA A 180 4.47 -1.94 -6.86
C ALA A 180 5.25 -0.61 -6.87
N ALA A 181 4.63 0.47 -7.34
CA ALA A 181 5.25 1.79 -7.37
C ALA A 181 5.39 2.40 -5.96
N MET A 182 4.37 2.31 -5.10
CA MET A 182 4.43 2.79 -3.71
C MET A 182 5.56 2.10 -2.93
N PHE A 183 5.59 0.77 -2.97
CA PHE A 183 6.59 -0.02 -2.25
C PHE A 183 7.98 0.06 -2.86
N GLY A 184 8.08 0.13 -4.19
CA GLY A 184 9.35 0.33 -4.87
C GLY A 184 9.93 1.74 -4.66
N ALA A 185 9.08 2.78 -4.48
CA ALA A 185 9.52 4.13 -4.14
C ALA A 185 10.01 4.23 -2.69
N LEU A 186 9.37 3.55 -1.74
CA LEU A 186 9.88 3.39 -0.37
C LEU A 186 11.27 2.74 -0.36
N LEU A 187 11.43 1.63 -1.10
CA LEU A 187 12.74 0.98 -1.24
C LEU A 187 13.77 1.89 -1.92
N LEU A 188 13.37 2.74 -2.87
CA LEU A 188 14.28 3.71 -3.51
C LEU A 188 14.74 4.78 -2.52
N ALA A 189 13.84 5.29 -1.69
CA ALA A 189 14.18 6.25 -0.64
C ALA A 189 15.14 5.62 0.40
N THR A 190 14.85 4.39 0.81
CA THR A 190 15.73 3.58 1.68
C THR A 190 17.12 3.40 1.08
N TRP A 191 17.22 3.06 -0.21
CA TRP A 191 18.52 2.95 -0.90
C TRP A 191 19.28 4.28 -0.93
N VAL A 192 18.57 5.39 -1.13
CA VAL A 192 19.15 6.73 -1.09
C VAL A 192 19.67 7.09 0.31
N ASP A 193 19.03 6.65 1.39
CA ASP A 193 19.54 6.81 2.76
C ASP A 193 20.86 6.06 2.97
N PHE A 194 20.96 4.81 2.51
CA PHE A 194 22.21 4.05 2.55
C PHE A 194 23.33 4.71 1.73
N LEU A 195 23.00 5.29 0.57
CA LEU A 195 23.96 6.07 -0.21
C LEU A 195 24.40 7.37 0.51
N GLN A 196 23.51 8.05 1.22
CA GLN A 196 23.87 9.22 2.03
C GLN A 196 24.80 8.86 3.19
N LEU A 197 24.48 7.77 3.91
CA LEU A 197 25.33 7.21 4.97
C LEU A 197 26.70 6.85 4.42
N ALA A 198 26.77 6.15 3.28
CA ALA A 198 28.02 5.77 2.64
C ALA A 198 28.88 6.98 2.21
N ASP A 199 28.29 8.05 1.64
CA ASP A 199 29.03 9.27 1.28
C ASP A 199 29.61 9.98 2.51
N ALA A 200 28.87 10.00 3.64
CA ALA A 200 29.38 10.54 4.90
C ALA A 200 30.54 9.71 5.45
N VAL A 201 30.40 8.37 5.50
CA VAL A 201 31.49 7.46 5.93
C VAL A 201 32.75 7.65 5.07
N VAL A 202 32.59 7.69 3.74
CA VAL A 202 33.69 7.86 2.77
C VAL A 202 34.42 9.21 2.90
N ARG A 203 33.72 10.27 3.29
CA ARG A 203 34.30 11.62 3.41
C ARG A 203 34.90 11.88 4.79
N ASP A 204 34.15 11.51 5.83
CA ASP A 204 34.36 12.01 7.18
C ASP A 204 34.96 10.94 8.12
N CYS A 205 35.00 9.67 7.70
CA CYS A 205 35.68 8.56 8.38
C CYS A 205 36.80 7.94 7.52
N PRO A 206 37.99 8.58 7.41
CA PRO A 206 39.11 8.04 6.64
C PRO A 206 39.69 6.73 7.22
N MET A 207 39.36 6.40 8.48
CA MET A 207 39.73 5.14 9.14
C MET A 207 38.74 4.00 8.88
N CYS A 208 37.58 4.27 8.29
CA CYS A 208 36.58 3.25 7.98
C CYS A 208 37.03 2.40 6.78
N GLY A 209 36.90 1.08 6.88
CA GLY A 209 37.30 0.16 5.83
C GLY A 209 36.42 0.28 4.58
N TYR A 210 36.94 0.88 3.50
CA TYR A 210 36.24 1.02 2.22
C TYR A 210 35.75 -0.31 1.65
N GLU A 211 36.54 -1.38 1.81
CA GLU A 211 36.17 -2.75 1.39
C GLU A 211 34.97 -3.27 2.17
N LYS A 212 34.94 -3.04 3.49
CA LYS A 212 33.78 -3.39 4.33
C LYS A 212 32.54 -2.63 3.90
N LEU A 213 32.61 -1.29 3.75
CA LEU A 213 31.47 -0.49 3.27
C LEU A 213 30.99 -0.94 1.88
N PHE A 214 31.89 -1.39 1.01
CA PHE A 214 31.53 -1.96 -0.29
C PHE A 214 30.80 -3.31 -0.16
N VAL A 215 31.21 -4.18 0.76
CA VAL A 215 30.52 -5.43 1.10
C VAL A 215 29.16 -5.15 1.74
N ASP A 216 29.06 -4.18 2.64
CA ASP A 216 27.82 -3.83 3.34
C ASP A 216 26.77 -3.26 2.36
N LEU A 217 27.16 -2.35 1.46
CA LEU A 217 26.27 -1.89 0.38
C LEU A 217 25.86 -3.01 -0.58
N HIS A 218 26.73 -3.99 -0.83
CA HIS A 218 26.37 -5.16 -1.64
C HIS A 218 25.35 -6.06 -0.93
N ARG A 219 25.52 -6.29 0.38
CA ARG A 219 24.58 -7.03 1.23
C ARG A 219 23.21 -6.37 1.21
N VAL A 220 23.14 -5.07 1.48
CA VAL A 220 21.90 -4.27 1.45
C VAL A 220 21.19 -4.38 0.10
N GLN A 221 21.91 -4.17 -1.01
CA GLN A 221 21.36 -4.35 -2.36
C GLN A 221 20.81 -5.77 -2.58
N SER A 222 21.51 -6.79 -2.09
CA SER A 222 21.13 -8.20 -2.26
C SER A 222 19.86 -8.55 -1.47
N MET A 223 19.65 -7.99 -0.28
CA MET A 223 18.40 -8.19 0.49
C MET A 223 17.19 -7.57 -0.20
N MET A 224 17.34 -6.41 -0.84
CA MET A 224 16.26 -5.71 -1.54
C MET A 224 15.88 -6.36 -2.88
N THR A 225 16.82 -7.07 -3.51
CA THR A 225 16.69 -7.57 -4.89
C THR A 225 15.50 -8.53 -5.09
N PRO A 226 15.23 -9.55 -4.25
CA PRO A 226 14.09 -10.45 -4.41
C PRO A 226 12.75 -9.70 -4.39
N THR A 227 12.55 -8.81 -3.41
CA THR A 227 11.33 -8.01 -3.28
C THR A 227 11.15 -7.06 -4.46
N LEU A 228 12.22 -6.42 -4.95
CA LEU A 228 12.15 -5.61 -6.18
C LEU A 228 11.77 -6.45 -7.41
N ALA A 229 12.24 -7.70 -7.51
CA ALA A 229 11.86 -8.60 -8.59
C ALA A 229 10.38 -9.02 -8.52
N ASP A 230 9.85 -9.30 -7.33
CA ASP A 230 8.42 -9.61 -7.14
C ASP A 230 7.53 -8.40 -7.45
N LEU A 231 7.89 -7.19 -6.98
CA LEU A 231 7.17 -5.95 -7.31
C LEU A 231 7.24 -5.66 -8.82
N ALA A 232 8.36 -5.94 -9.47
CA ALA A 232 8.54 -5.75 -10.91
C ALA A 232 7.85 -6.81 -11.78
N SER A 233 7.38 -7.92 -11.21
CA SER A 233 6.79 -9.04 -11.96
C SER A 233 5.50 -8.69 -12.70
N GLY A 234 4.76 -7.68 -12.24
CA GLY A 234 3.43 -7.34 -12.75
C GLY A 234 2.32 -8.33 -12.38
N ASP A 235 2.64 -9.40 -11.63
CA ASP A 235 1.67 -10.34 -11.10
C ASP A 235 1.06 -9.81 -9.79
N SER A 236 -0.27 -9.68 -9.74
CA SER A 236 -0.98 -9.17 -8.58
C SER A 236 -0.74 -9.99 -7.30
N GLU A 237 -0.59 -11.31 -7.40
CA GLU A 237 -0.43 -12.17 -6.22
C GLU A 237 1.02 -12.08 -5.69
N ARG A 238 2.03 -11.94 -6.57
CA ARG A 238 3.43 -11.67 -6.17
C ARG A 238 3.63 -10.26 -5.61
N VAL A 239 3.02 -9.25 -6.23
CA VAL A 239 3.07 -7.86 -5.73
C VAL A 239 2.46 -7.75 -4.33
N GLU A 240 1.32 -8.40 -4.07
CA GLU A 240 0.71 -8.41 -2.73
C GLU A 240 1.58 -9.18 -1.71
N ALA A 241 2.17 -10.31 -2.10
CA ALA A 241 3.09 -11.05 -1.23
C ALA A 241 4.33 -10.21 -0.87
N ALA A 242 4.95 -9.54 -1.85
CA ALA A 242 6.09 -8.64 -1.64
C ALA A 242 5.75 -7.43 -0.77
N ALA A 243 4.57 -6.81 -0.99
CA ALA A 243 4.05 -5.76 -0.12
C ALA A 243 3.88 -6.25 1.33
N THR A 244 3.33 -7.46 1.52
CA THR A 244 3.09 -8.06 2.84
C THR A 244 4.39 -8.46 3.56
N ALA A 245 5.43 -8.87 2.83
CA ALA A 245 6.75 -9.16 3.37
C ALA A 245 7.57 -7.89 3.71
N MET A 246 7.23 -6.75 3.10
CA MET A 246 7.99 -5.50 3.22
C MET A 246 8.31 -5.06 4.67
N PRO A 247 7.40 -5.15 5.67
CA PRO A 247 7.72 -4.71 7.02
C PRO A 247 8.88 -5.49 7.65
N VAL A 248 9.05 -6.78 7.31
CA VAL A 248 10.17 -7.59 7.79
C VAL A 248 11.48 -7.11 7.15
N LEU A 249 11.50 -6.98 5.82
CA LEU A 249 12.66 -6.46 5.07
C LEU A 249 13.05 -5.05 5.54
N MET A 250 12.08 -4.16 5.80
CA MET A 250 12.35 -2.82 6.32
C MET A 250 12.92 -2.85 7.75
N GLY A 251 12.53 -3.83 8.58
CA GLY A 251 13.16 -4.09 9.87
C GLY A 251 14.63 -4.50 9.74
N GLU A 252 14.94 -5.43 8.83
CA GLU A 252 16.30 -5.89 8.51
C GLU A 252 17.17 -4.75 7.95
N LEU A 253 16.65 -3.98 6.99
CA LEU A 253 17.32 -2.78 6.44
C LEU A 253 17.58 -1.73 7.52
N THR A 254 16.67 -1.53 8.46
CA THR A 254 16.91 -0.63 9.60
C THR A 254 18.06 -1.13 10.48
N HIS A 255 18.18 -2.45 10.68
CA HIS A 255 19.26 -3.05 11.48
C HIS A 255 20.63 -2.91 10.81
N GLU A 256 20.72 -3.15 9.50
CA GLU A 256 21.94 -2.97 8.71
C GLU A 256 22.38 -1.49 8.66
N PHE A 257 21.44 -0.56 8.49
CA PHE A 257 21.72 0.88 8.56
C PHE A 257 22.30 1.26 9.93
N ASP A 258 21.70 0.77 11.01
CA ASP A 258 22.20 0.99 12.37
C ASP A 258 23.56 0.34 12.62
N ALA A 259 23.86 -0.80 11.99
CA ALA A 259 25.17 -1.45 12.09
C ALA A 259 26.26 -0.61 11.42
N ILE A 260 26.06 -0.21 10.17
CA ILE A 260 26.99 0.65 9.43
C ILE A 260 27.19 1.99 10.16
N HIS A 261 26.11 2.58 10.69
CA HIS A 261 26.16 3.82 11.47
C HIS A 261 26.99 3.67 12.76
N ARG A 262 26.74 2.64 13.57
CA ARG A 262 27.51 2.39 14.81
C ARG A 262 28.98 2.14 14.52
N ASP A 263 29.29 1.33 13.52
CA ASP A 263 30.67 0.98 13.17
C ASP A 263 31.46 2.19 12.68
N ALA A 264 30.81 3.05 11.87
CA ALA A 264 31.38 4.33 11.48
C ALA A 264 31.65 5.24 12.69
N ARG A 265 30.66 5.39 13.57
CA ARG A 265 30.78 6.20 14.79
C ARG A 265 31.94 5.73 15.69
N LEU A 266 32.05 4.42 15.94
CA LEU A 266 33.14 3.85 16.75
C LEU A 266 34.52 4.11 16.13
N ALA A 267 34.66 3.98 14.80
CA ALA A 267 35.90 4.29 14.10
C ALA A 267 36.28 5.79 14.18
N MET A 268 35.28 6.68 14.23
CA MET A 268 35.48 8.13 14.36
C MET A 268 35.84 8.55 15.79
N GLU A 269 35.23 7.92 16.81
CA GLU A 269 35.59 8.10 18.23
C GLU A 269 37.03 7.65 18.49
N PHE A 270 37.46 6.51 17.92
CA PHE A 270 38.85 6.03 17.99
C PHE A 270 39.85 6.93 17.21
N GLY A 271 39.39 7.63 16.17
CA GLY A 271 40.20 8.50 15.32
C GLY A 271 40.46 9.93 15.83
N GLY A 272 39.95 10.29 17.02
CA GLY A 272 40.27 11.57 17.67
C GLY A 272 39.69 12.84 17.04
N LYS A 273 38.77 12.75 16.07
CA LYS A 273 38.09 13.90 15.44
C LYS A 273 36.58 13.89 15.76
N VAL A 274 36.22 14.34 16.95
CA VAL A 274 35.09 13.76 17.69
C VAL A 274 33.73 14.48 17.58
N MET A 275 33.62 15.72 17.08
CA MET A 275 32.32 16.45 17.06
C MET A 275 31.66 16.67 15.69
N VAL A 276 32.23 17.48 14.80
CA VAL A 276 31.51 17.96 13.59
C VAL A 276 31.07 16.80 12.69
N ALA A 277 31.94 15.81 12.49
CA ALA A 277 31.67 14.66 11.65
C ALA A 277 30.62 13.71 12.26
N ALA A 278 30.67 13.48 13.58
CA ALA A 278 29.63 12.75 14.29
C ALA A 278 28.28 13.47 14.21
N GLN A 279 28.27 14.81 14.29
CA GLN A 279 27.05 15.61 14.15
C GLN A 279 26.45 15.55 12.74
N VAL A 280 27.25 15.43 11.68
CA VAL A 280 26.75 15.15 10.32
C VAL A 280 26.09 13.78 10.26
N LEU A 281 26.71 12.76 10.86
CA LEU A 281 26.18 11.40 10.91
C LEU A 281 24.82 11.34 11.65
N GLU A 282 24.73 11.98 12.82
CA GLU A 282 23.48 12.10 13.59
C GLU A 282 22.41 12.98 12.88
N MET A 283 22.79 13.92 12.01
CA MET A 283 21.82 14.62 11.16
C MET A 283 21.24 13.71 10.07
N LEU A 284 22.01 12.76 9.54
CA LEU A 284 21.52 11.80 8.55
C LEU A 284 20.54 10.78 9.18
N THR A 285 20.79 10.33 10.42
CA THR A 285 19.85 9.45 11.13
C THR A 285 18.50 10.14 11.38
N MET A 286 18.48 11.45 11.65
CA MET A 286 17.24 12.22 11.83
C MET A 286 16.43 12.43 10.55
N VAL A 287 17.05 12.32 9.36
CA VAL A 287 16.39 12.56 8.05
C VAL A 287 16.03 11.24 7.34
N SER A 288 16.66 10.13 7.70
CA SER A 288 16.42 8.83 7.08
C SER A 288 14.98 8.32 7.24
N THR A 289 14.43 7.82 6.14
CA THR A 289 13.15 7.12 6.05
C THR A 289 13.07 5.87 6.93
N LEU A 290 14.19 5.20 7.19
CA LEU A 290 14.30 4.08 8.15
C LEU A 290 14.09 4.51 9.61
N LYS A 291 14.21 5.81 9.91
CA LYS A 291 14.09 6.39 11.25
C LYS A 291 12.91 7.34 11.43
N MET A 292 12.18 7.64 10.35
CA MET A 292 11.04 8.58 10.31
C MET A 292 9.82 8.19 11.17
N SER A 293 9.85 7.09 11.93
CA SER A 293 8.83 6.74 12.92
C SER A 293 8.91 7.53 14.25
N LEU A 294 9.71 8.61 14.31
CA LEU A 294 10.09 9.31 15.54
C LEU A 294 10.09 10.86 15.44
N PRO A 295 8.93 11.53 15.60
CA PRO A 295 8.90 12.91 16.07
C PRO A 295 9.33 12.97 17.55
N ARG A 296 10.07 14.03 17.92
CA ARG A 296 10.57 14.24 19.30
C ARG A 296 9.43 14.23 20.33
N LEU A 297 9.71 13.68 21.51
CA LEU A 297 8.84 13.85 22.69
C LEU A 297 8.86 15.33 23.13
N PRO A 298 7.71 15.94 23.45
CA PRO A 298 7.67 17.11 24.32
C PRO A 298 8.13 16.70 25.74
N PRO A 299 8.73 17.61 26.53
CA PRO A 299 9.16 17.29 27.88
C PRO A 299 7.97 17.08 28.84
N ALA A 300 8.12 16.10 29.74
CA ALA A 300 7.36 15.87 30.97
C ALA A 300 5.84 15.55 30.87
N ALA A 301 5.53 14.26 30.75
CA ALA A 301 4.41 13.61 31.47
C ALA A 301 4.73 12.11 31.67
N PRO A 302 4.36 11.47 32.81
CA PRO A 302 4.68 10.08 33.06
C PRO A 302 3.85 9.14 32.17
N ALA A 303 4.53 8.29 31.41
CA ALA A 303 3.89 7.34 30.50
C ALA A 303 3.40 6.10 31.25
N THR A 304 2.08 5.96 31.39
CA THR A 304 1.45 4.64 31.55
C THR A 304 1.26 4.03 30.16
N LEU A 305 1.90 2.90 29.93
CA LEU A 305 1.98 2.25 28.62
C LEU A 305 0.62 1.69 28.16
N GLY A 306 -0.01 2.37 27.21
CA GLY A 306 -1.04 1.82 26.33
C GLY A 306 -0.58 1.88 24.89
N VAL A 307 -0.16 0.75 24.30
CA VAL A 307 0.16 0.66 22.86
C VAL A 307 -1.15 0.57 22.08
N GLY A 308 -1.83 1.70 21.97
CA GLY A 308 -3.13 1.84 21.31
C GLY A 308 -3.04 2.76 20.10
N PHE A 309 -3.59 2.28 18.98
CA PHE A 309 -3.90 3.11 17.83
C PHE A 309 -5.24 3.81 18.04
N VAL A 310 -5.27 5.14 17.95
CA VAL A 310 -6.49 5.95 18.11
C VAL A 310 -6.68 6.85 16.89
N MET A 311 -7.91 6.90 16.39
CA MET A 311 -8.31 7.84 15.34
C MET A 311 -8.60 9.21 15.94
N SER A 312 -8.06 10.26 15.34
CA SER A 312 -8.36 11.65 15.66
C SER A 312 -8.72 12.43 14.40
N SER A 313 -9.31 13.61 14.56
CA SER A 313 -9.57 14.54 13.44
C SER A 313 -8.31 14.96 12.67
N GLY A 314 -7.12 14.86 13.28
CA GLY A 314 -5.83 15.13 12.63
C GLY A 314 -5.16 13.92 11.95
N GLY A 315 -5.70 12.71 12.14
CA GLY A 315 -5.12 11.46 11.63
C GLY A 315 -5.03 10.36 12.68
N VAL A 316 -4.30 9.31 12.32
CA VAL A 316 -4.15 8.10 13.14
C VAL A 316 -2.91 8.20 14.02
N MET A 317 -3.08 8.02 15.34
CA MET A 317 -2.02 8.22 16.32
C MET A 317 -1.62 6.93 17.06
N VAL A 318 -0.36 6.86 17.49
CA VAL A 318 0.19 5.92 18.48
C VAL A 318 0.64 6.71 19.70
N GLY A 319 -0.04 6.51 20.82
CA GLY A 319 0.15 7.37 22.00
C GLY A 319 -0.09 8.84 21.63
N SER A 320 0.94 9.67 21.76
CA SER A 320 0.91 11.11 21.43
C SER A 320 1.43 11.48 20.03
N ARG A 321 1.71 10.50 19.15
CA ARG A 321 2.32 10.73 17.83
C ARG A 321 1.39 10.38 16.69
N ILE A 322 1.23 11.27 15.71
CA ILE A 322 0.59 10.97 14.42
C ILE A 322 1.51 10.05 13.61
N VAL A 323 0.97 8.96 13.09
CA VAL A 323 1.67 7.99 12.24
C VAL A 323 1.29 8.16 10.76
N VAL A 324 0.03 8.49 10.46
CA VAL A 324 -0.45 8.85 9.12
C VAL A 324 -1.53 9.93 9.20
N SER A 325 -1.61 10.81 8.19
CA SER A 325 -2.59 11.89 8.12
C SER A 325 -4.01 11.37 7.83
N ALA A 326 -5.03 12.13 8.22
CA ALA A 326 -6.43 11.81 7.93
C ALA A 326 -6.70 11.71 6.41
N GLU A 327 -6.09 12.59 5.62
CA GLU A 327 -6.19 12.59 4.14
C GLU A 327 -5.63 11.31 3.53
N TRP A 328 -4.46 10.85 3.99
CA TRP A 328 -3.85 9.61 3.53
C TRP A 328 -4.70 8.38 3.89
N VAL A 329 -5.28 8.37 5.09
CA VAL A 329 -6.19 7.28 5.52
C VAL A 329 -7.43 7.25 4.65
N GLU A 330 -8.05 8.40 4.38
CA GLU A 330 -9.25 8.51 3.53
C GLU A 330 -8.96 8.10 2.08
N LEU A 331 -7.80 8.49 1.55
CA LEU A 331 -7.27 8.06 0.25
C LEU A 331 -7.15 6.53 0.18
N MET A 332 -6.45 5.92 1.15
CA MET A 332 -6.26 4.47 1.20
C MET A 332 -7.58 3.72 1.42
N ARG A 333 -8.47 4.24 2.26
CA ARG A 333 -9.81 3.69 2.50
C ARG A 333 -10.62 3.61 1.20
N ARG A 334 -10.60 4.66 0.38
CA ARG A 334 -11.26 4.70 -0.94
C ARG A 334 -10.65 3.67 -1.89
N LEU A 335 -9.33 3.58 -1.96
CA LEU A 335 -8.63 2.62 -2.82
C LEU A 335 -8.87 1.16 -2.41
N VAL A 336 -9.00 0.87 -1.11
CA VAL A 336 -9.36 -0.45 -0.59
C VAL A 336 -10.83 -0.79 -0.84
N GLN A 337 -11.77 0.13 -0.58
CA GLN A 337 -13.20 -0.09 -0.88
C GLN A 337 -13.47 -0.27 -2.38
N ALA A 338 -12.73 0.44 -3.24
CA ALA A 338 -12.77 0.22 -4.67
C ALA A 338 -12.14 -1.13 -5.09
N GLY A 339 -11.31 -1.74 -4.25
CA GLY A 339 -10.53 -2.93 -4.56
C GLY A 339 -9.37 -2.67 -5.51
N VAL A 340 -8.86 -1.42 -5.57
CA VAL A 340 -7.67 -1.04 -6.35
C VAL A 340 -6.40 -1.37 -5.57
N ILE A 341 -6.34 -1.04 -4.28
CA ILE A 341 -5.25 -1.48 -3.40
C ILE A 341 -5.82 -2.52 -2.43
N SER A 342 -5.05 -3.56 -2.13
CA SER A 342 -5.47 -4.57 -1.16
C SER A 342 -5.18 -4.17 0.29
N LEU A 343 -6.01 -4.66 1.21
CA LEU A 343 -5.87 -4.39 2.64
C LEU A 343 -4.52 -4.85 3.24
N PRO A 344 -3.93 -6.01 2.85
CA PRO A 344 -2.58 -6.39 3.29
C PRO A 344 -1.50 -5.36 2.91
N ALA A 345 -1.59 -4.77 1.72
CA ALA A 345 -0.66 -3.74 1.29
C ALA A 345 -0.79 -2.44 2.10
N VAL A 346 -2.02 -1.97 2.37
CA VAL A 346 -2.23 -0.81 3.26
C VAL A 346 -1.74 -1.11 4.68
N SER A 347 -2.01 -2.33 5.19
CA SER A 347 -1.52 -2.80 6.49
C SER A 347 0.00 -2.75 6.58
N ALA A 348 0.71 -3.29 5.58
CA ALA A 348 2.17 -3.25 5.51
C ALA A 348 2.70 -1.81 5.48
N ALA A 349 2.11 -0.92 4.67
CA ALA A 349 2.49 0.48 4.64
C ALA A 349 2.33 1.15 6.03
N ILE A 350 1.22 0.91 6.73
CA ILE A 350 1.00 1.46 8.08
C ILE A 350 1.99 0.89 9.10
N ARG A 351 2.32 -0.40 9.04
CA ARG A 351 3.34 -1.02 9.91
C ARG A 351 4.71 -0.38 9.74
N ILE A 352 5.09 -0.02 8.51
CA ILE A 352 6.35 0.65 8.21
C ILE A 352 6.36 2.09 8.77
N HIS A 353 5.29 2.86 8.55
CA HIS A 353 5.17 4.22 9.11
C HIS A 353 5.13 4.21 10.65
N GLY A 354 4.53 3.19 11.26
CA GLY A 354 4.51 2.99 12.71
C GLY A 354 5.82 2.48 13.33
N GLY A 355 6.84 2.21 12.51
CA GLY A 355 8.20 1.91 12.96
C GLY A 355 8.44 0.48 13.47
N GLN A 356 9.65 0.27 14.00
CA GLN A 356 10.21 -1.06 14.27
C GLN A 356 9.31 -1.98 15.12
N VAL A 357 8.62 -1.44 16.13
CA VAL A 357 7.70 -2.20 17.00
C VAL A 357 6.54 -2.82 16.20
N MET A 358 6.01 -2.12 15.21
CA MET A 358 4.93 -2.60 14.36
C MET A 358 5.40 -3.50 13.21
N MET A 359 6.60 -3.21 12.69
CA MET A 359 7.25 -4.03 11.68
C MET A 359 7.51 -5.45 12.21
N ALA A 360 7.95 -5.57 13.48
CA ALA A 360 8.10 -6.86 14.17
C ALA A 360 6.79 -7.65 14.34
N GLN A 361 5.63 -7.01 14.17
CA GLN A 361 4.30 -7.64 14.23
C GLN A 361 3.73 -7.99 12.84
N ALA A 362 4.56 -8.09 11.80
CA ALA A 362 4.15 -8.25 10.39
C ALA A 362 3.05 -9.31 10.15
N HIS A 363 3.10 -10.44 10.86
CA HIS A 363 2.17 -11.57 10.70
C HIS A 363 0.88 -11.48 11.55
N GLN A 364 0.72 -10.43 12.35
CA GLN A 364 -0.49 -10.25 13.16
C GLN A 364 -1.60 -9.49 12.41
N ASP A 365 -2.82 -9.63 12.93
CA ASP A 365 -3.99 -8.89 12.50
C ASP A 365 -3.77 -7.36 12.59
N LEU A 366 -4.49 -6.58 11.77
CA LEU A 366 -4.44 -5.11 11.82
C LEU A 366 -4.88 -4.59 13.21
N PRO A 367 -4.15 -3.63 13.82
CA PRO A 367 -4.57 -2.99 15.06
C PRO A 367 -5.98 -2.41 14.95
N LYS A 368 -6.78 -2.55 16.02
CA LYS A 368 -8.21 -2.22 15.98
C LYS A 368 -8.49 -0.80 15.46
N GLY A 369 -7.80 0.22 15.98
CA GLY A 369 -7.98 1.61 15.52
C GLY A 369 -7.66 1.84 14.03
N VAL A 370 -6.82 1.02 13.40
CA VAL A 370 -6.52 1.06 11.96
C VAL A 370 -7.59 0.30 11.16
N ARG A 371 -8.15 -0.78 11.71
CA ARG A 371 -9.28 -1.50 11.12
C ARG A 371 -10.54 -0.62 11.12
N ASP A 372 -10.81 0.01 12.26
CA ASP A 372 -11.91 0.97 12.45
C ASP A 372 -11.74 2.18 11.50
N ALA A 373 -10.50 2.65 11.28
CA ALA A 373 -10.15 3.71 10.33
C ALA A 373 -10.47 3.37 8.86
N LEU A 374 -10.14 2.14 8.45
CA LEU A 374 -10.37 1.67 7.08
C LEU A 374 -11.82 1.18 6.85
N GLY A 375 -12.61 1.10 7.92
CA GLY A 375 -14.04 0.85 7.89
C GLY A 375 -14.41 -0.63 7.81
N ASP A 376 -15.56 -0.98 8.38
CA ASP A 376 -16.01 -2.37 8.56
C ASP A 376 -16.81 -2.89 7.35
N SER A 377 -16.33 -2.61 6.13
CA SER A 377 -16.99 -3.01 4.87
C SER A 377 -16.97 -4.54 4.68
N PRO A 378 -17.90 -5.13 3.91
CA PRO A 378 -17.89 -6.58 3.60
C PRO A 378 -16.54 -7.09 3.06
N GLU A 379 -15.87 -6.27 2.24
CA GLU A 379 -14.54 -6.51 1.67
C GLU A 379 -13.43 -6.54 2.73
N VAL A 380 -13.59 -5.79 3.82
CA VAL A 380 -12.67 -5.74 4.96
C VAL A 380 -12.95 -6.89 5.94
N ARG A 381 -14.22 -7.21 6.19
CA ARG A 381 -14.63 -8.31 7.09
C ARG A 381 -14.40 -9.70 6.50
N GLY A 382 -14.51 -9.86 5.18
CA GLY A 382 -14.33 -11.15 4.50
C GLY A 382 -12.87 -11.59 4.34
N MET A 383 -11.89 -10.69 4.57
CA MET A 383 -10.50 -10.89 4.19
C MET A 383 -9.61 -11.13 5.42
N ARG A 384 -9.79 -12.29 6.08
CA ARG A 384 -8.86 -12.78 7.11
C ARG A 384 -7.48 -13.02 6.51
N VAL A 385 -6.43 -12.85 7.31
CA VAL A 385 -5.04 -13.25 6.98
C VAL A 385 -4.89 -14.77 7.10
N THR A 386 -5.63 -15.50 6.28
CA THR A 386 -5.41 -16.92 5.99
C THR A 386 -5.11 -17.01 4.51
N GLY A 387 -3.84 -17.25 4.15
CA GLY A 387 -3.44 -17.41 2.76
C GLY A 387 -4.27 -18.50 2.08
N ARG A 388 -4.63 -18.32 0.80
CA ARG A 388 -5.56 -19.19 0.06
C ARG A 388 -5.19 -20.68 0.13
N ALA A 389 -3.90 -20.99 0.23
CA ALA A 389 -3.35 -22.34 0.41
C ALA A 389 -3.75 -23.02 1.74
N GLY A 390 -3.95 -22.26 2.83
CA GLY A 390 -4.28 -22.81 4.15
C GLY A 390 -5.73 -23.32 4.29
N ALA A 391 -6.59 -23.01 3.31
CA ALA A 391 -8.01 -23.42 3.32
C ALA A 391 -8.32 -24.63 2.43
N GLY A 392 -7.31 -25.22 1.76
CA GLY A 392 -7.49 -26.41 0.91
C GLY A 392 -8.40 -26.24 -0.32
N MET A 393 -8.84 -25.02 -0.64
CA MET A 393 -9.72 -24.76 -1.78
C MET A 393 -8.93 -24.72 -3.09
N SER A 394 -9.39 -25.48 -4.09
CA SER A 394 -8.85 -25.42 -5.44
C SER A 394 -9.19 -24.09 -6.11
N ASP A 395 -8.28 -23.59 -6.92
CA ASP A 395 -8.38 -22.25 -7.49
C ASP A 395 -9.52 -22.17 -8.53
N ALA A 396 -10.44 -21.22 -8.34
CA ALA A 396 -11.55 -20.98 -9.26
C ALA A 396 -11.05 -20.66 -10.69
N PRO A 397 -11.58 -21.31 -11.74
CA PRO A 397 -11.04 -21.18 -13.10
C PRO A 397 -11.06 -19.73 -13.62
N LYS A 398 -9.98 -19.34 -14.29
CA LYS A 398 -9.83 -18.07 -15.01
C LYS A 398 -10.49 -18.20 -16.39
N HIS A 399 -11.49 -17.36 -16.68
CA HIS A 399 -12.11 -17.22 -18.00
C HIS A 399 -11.61 -15.95 -18.70
N HIS A 400 -11.38 -16.01 -20.01
CA HIS A 400 -11.03 -14.84 -20.84
C HIS A 400 -12.27 -14.12 -21.35
N VAL A 401 -12.53 -12.92 -20.83
CA VAL A 401 -13.67 -12.09 -21.26
C VAL A 401 -13.50 -11.64 -22.71
N LEU A 402 -12.25 -11.41 -23.15
CA LEU A 402 -11.89 -11.09 -24.53
C LEU A 402 -11.28 -12.33 -25.21
N PRO A 403 -11.93 -12.92 -26.24
CA PRO A 403 -11.51 -14.20 -26.83
C PRO A 403 -10.07 -14.23 -27.38
N LYS A 404 -9.25 -15.14 -26.85
CA LYS A 404 -7.84 -15.34 -27.22
C LYS A 404 -7.64 -15.66 -28.70
N GLU A 405 -8.50 -16.50 -29.28
CA GLU A 405 -8.51 -16.84 -30.71
C GLU A 405 -8.64 -15.63 -31.64
N HIS A 406 -9.20 -14.51 -31.16
CA HIS A 406 -9.37 -13.28 -31.91
C HIS A 406 -8.37 -12.19 -31.50
N ARG A 407 -7.24 -12.57 -30.88
CA ARG A 407 -6.16 -11.67 -30.46
C ARG A 407 -5.79 -10.61 -31.50
N ALA A 408 -5.55 -11.01 -32.76
CA ALA A 408 -5.21 -10.07 -33.83
C ALA A 408 -6.31 -9.01 -34.08
N TRP A 409 -7.58 -9.36 -33.92
CA TRP A 409 -8.71 -8.45 -34.04
C TRP A 409 -8.72 -7.42 -32.88
N PHE A 410 -8.46 -7.85 -31.65
CA PHE A 410 -8.36 -6.95 -30.50
C PHE A 410 -7.10 -6.07 -30.56
N GLU A 411 -5.95 -6.64 -30.89
CA GLU A 411 -4.69 -5.91 -31.05
C GLU A 411 -4.78 -4.81 -32.10
N ALA A 412 -5.47 -5.07 -33.22
CA ALA A 412 -5.74 -4.07 -34.24
C ALA A 412 -6.59 -2.89 -33.74
N ARG A 413 -7.30 -3.04 -32.61
CA ARG A 413 -8.15 -2.02 -31.96
C ARG A 413 -7.49 -1.38 -30.73
N GLY A 414 -6.22 -1.68 -30.48
CA GLY A 414 -5.42 -1.06 -29.41
C GLY A 414 -5.42 -1.81 -28.08
N PHE A 415 -5.84 -3.07 -28.05
CA PHE A 415 -5.64 -3.96 -26.90
C PHE A 415 -4.22 -4.54 -26.94
N LYS A 416 -3.26 -3.80 -26.37
CA LYS A 416 -1.82 -4.13 -26.31
C LYS A 416 -1.22 -3.60 -25.01
N GLY A 417 -0.09 -4.18 -24.57
CA GLY A 417 0.64 -3.74 -23.37
C GLY A 417 -0.24 -3.87 -22.12
N ASP A 418 -0.39 -2.78 -21.36
CA ASP A 418 -1.25 -2.76 -20.17
C ASP A 418 -2.75 -2.98 -20.49
N MET A 419 -3.14 -2.84 -21.76
CA MET A 419 -4.49 -3.12 -22.27
C MET A 419 -4.56 -4.43 -23.07
N ASP A 420 -3.59 -5.33 -22.95
CA ASP A 420 -3.64 -6.65 -23.59
C ASP A 420 -4.86 -7.46 -23.12
N ILE A 421 -5.42 -8.29 -24.01
CA ILE A 421 -6.58 -9.14 -23.69
C ILE A 421 -6.32 -10.14 -22.56
N ASP A 422 -5.04 -10.48 -22.30
CA ASP A 422 -4.64 -11.33 -21.17
C ASP A 422 -4.76 -10.62 -19.81
N GLN A 423 -5.04 -9.31 -19.78
CA GLN A 423 -5.38 -8.59 -18.56
C GLN A 423 -6.89 -8.65 -18.25
N PHE A 424 -7.72 -9.14 -19.17
CA PHE A 424 -9.18 -9.21 -19.07
C PHE A 424 -9.67 -10.63 -18.75
N CYS A 425 -9.09 -11.26 -17.72
CA CYS A 425 -9.57 -12.54 -17.21
C CYS A 425 -10.39 -12.36 -15.93
N VAL A 426 -11.41 -13.19 -15.73
CA VAL A 426 -12.24 -13.22 -14.52
C VAL A 426 -12.19 -14.60 -13.88
N ARG A 427 -12.13 -14.67 -12.55
CA ARG A 427 -12.29 -15.94 -11.82
C ARG A 427 -13.78 -16.21 -11.64
N LEU A 428 -14.24 -17.39 -12.07
CA LEU A 428 -15.64 -17.80 -12.02
C LEU A 428 -15.79 -19.12 -11.26
N GLU A 429 -16.94 -19.35 -10.65
CA GLU A 429 -17.29 -20.68 -10.13
C GLU A 429 -17.24 -21.72 -11.26
N ARG A 430 -16.83 -22.96 -10.98
CA ARG A 430 -16.67 -24.00 -12.00
C ARG A 430 -17.95 -24.21 -12.82
N ALA A 431 -19.11 -24.34 -12.17
CA ALA A 431 -20.39 -24.51 -12.85
C ALA A 431 -20.75 -23.32 -13.74
N HIS A 432 -20.51 -22.09 -13.28
CA HIS A 432 -20.78 -20.88 -14.07
C HIS A 432 -19.80 -20.73 -15.24
N HIS A 433 -18.51 -21.05 -15.04
CA HIS A 433 -17.48 -21.10 -16.08
C HIS A 433 -17.82 -22.14 -17.16
N GLU A 434 -18.36 -23.29 -16.78
CA GLU A 434 -18.82 -24.30 -17.73
C GLU A 434 -20.08 -23.84 -18.46
N ALA A 435 -21.05 -23.24 -17.76
CA ALA A 435 -22.30 -22.75 -18.35
C ALA A 435 -22.08 -21.70 -19.46
N ILE A 436 -21.18 -20.72 -19.27
CA ILE A 436 -20.84 -19.72 -20.31
C ILE A 436 -20.14 -20.34 -21.54
N HIS A 437 -19.62 -21.57 -21.39
CA HIS A 437 -19.05 -22.37 -22.48
C HIS A 437 -19.95 -23.56 -22.88
N GLY A 438 -21.26 -23.53 -22.62
CA GLY A 438 -22.20 -24.58 -23.05
C GLY A 438 -22.11 -25.91 -22.30
N GLY A 439 -21.40 -25.96 -21.16
CA GLY A 439 -21.32 -27.08 -20.22
C GLY A 439 -20.13 -28.04 -20.43
N GLY A 440 -19.52 -28.50 -19.33
CA GLY A 440 -18.64 -29.67 -19.20
C GLY A 440 -17.31 -29.69 -19.97
N ASN A 441 -17.33 -29.46 -21.28
CA ASN A 441 -16.18 -29.51 -22.17
C ASN A 441 -16.19 -28.28 -23.10
N TRP A 442 -15.42 -27.25 -22.73
CA TRP A 442 -15.31 -25.98 -23.47
C TRP A 442 -14.90 -26.14 -24.94
N LYS A 443 -14.23 -27.23 -25.33
CA LYS A 443 -13.87 -27.49 -26.73
C LYS A 443 -15.11 -27.85 -27.56
N LEU A 444 -16.02 -28.64 -27.00
CA LEU A 444 -17.33 -28.93 -27.60
C LEU A 444 -18.27 -27.73 -27.45
N GLY A 445 -18.15 -26.98 -26.35
CA GLY A 445 -18.83 -25.71 -26.11
C GLY A 445 -18.79 -24.72 -27.28
N ARG A 446 -17.68 -24.67 -28.01
CA ARG A 446 -17.48 -23.76 -29.16
C ARG A 446 -18.50 -23.92 -30.30
N ILE A 447 -19.18 -25.08 -30.44
CA ILE A 447 -20.27 -25.20 -31.42
C ILE A 447 -21.63 -24.73 -30.90
N TRP A 448 -21.79 -24.51 -29.59
CA TRP A 448 -23.06 -24.20 -28.96
C TRP A 448 -23.57 -22.77 -29.26
N PRO A 449 -24.85 -22.59 -29.62
CA PRO A 449 -25.45 -21.26 -29.77
C PRO A 449 -25.51 -20.53 -28.42
N GLY A 450 -24.81 -19.40 -28.29
CA GLY A 450 -24.74 -18.61 -27.05
C GLY A 450 -23.50 -18.82 -26.20
N GLU A 451 -22.53 -19.62 -26.66
CA GLU A 451 -21.17 -19.67 -26.08
C GLU A 451 -20.54 -18.26 -26.06
N TRP A 452 -19.92 -17.89 -24.94
CA TRP A 452 -19.48 -16.51 -24.68
C TRP A 452 -18.59 -15.94 -25.79
N ASN A 453 -17.55 -16.66 -26.23
CA ASN A 453 -16.59 -16.14 -27.20
C ASN A 453 -17.26 -15.87 -28.56
N ARG A 454 -18.14 -16.77 -29.02
CA ARG A 454 -18.91 -16.58 -30.25
C ARG A 454 -19.94 -15.47 -30.12
N MET A 455 -20.66 -15.42 -29.00
CA MET A 455 -21.68 -14.40 -28.74
C MET A 455 -21.05 -13.01 -28.74
N ILE A 456 -19.95 -12.80 -27.99
CA ILE A 456 -19.32 -11.48 -27.89
C ILE A 456 -18.69 -11.04 -29.22
N MET A 457 -18.09 -11.95 -29.99
CA MET A 457 -17.58 -11.62 -31.32
C MET A 457 -18.69 -11.29 -32.31
N GLY A 458 -19.84 -11.96 -32.24
CA GLY A 458 -21.04 -11.61 -33.01
C GLY A 458 -21.51 -10.18 -32.71
N VAL A 459 -21.71 -9.86 -31.43
CA VAL A 459 -22.11 -8.50 -30.97
C VAL A 459 -21.11 -7.43 -31.44
N LEU A 460 -19.80 -7.72 -31.37
CA LEU A 460 -18.76 -6.78 -31.79
C LEU A 460 -18.70 -6.60 -33.32
N GLN A 461 -18.90 -7.66 -34.11
CA GLN A 461 -18.91 -7.60 -35.58
C GLN A 461 -20.19 -6.92 -36.11
N GLU A 462 -21.35 -7.22 -35.52
CA GLU A 462 -22.61 -6.54 -35.80
C GLU A 462 -22.49 -5.04 -35.52
N ALA A 463 -21.91 -4.66 -34.38
CA ALA A 463 -21.67 -3.26 -34.03
C ALA A 463 -20.72 -2.54 -35.02
N GLU A 464 -19.72 -3.22 -35.60
CA GLU A 464 -18.90 -2.64 -36.68
C GLU A 464 -19.68 -2.45 -37.97
N THR A 465 -20.54 -3.41 -38.30
CA THR A 465 -21.40 -3.38 -39.49
C THR A 465 -22.39 -2.23 -39.40
N VAL A 466 -23.08 -2.10 -38.27
CA VAL A 466 -24.04 -1.01 -37.99
C VAL A 466 -23.34 0.35 -37.92
N ALA A 467 -22.14 0.43 -37.36
CA ALA A 467 -21.39 1.69 -37.29
C ALA A 467 -20.71 2.08 -38.62
N GLY A 468 -20.67 1.18 -39.62
CA GLY A 468 -19.95 1.37 -40.88
C GLY A 468 -18.43 1.55 -40.72
N ARG A 469 -17.87 1.21 -39.54
CA ARG A 469 -16.47 1.49 -39.20
C ARG A 469 -15.97 0.57 -38.09
N LYS A 470 -14.64 0.45 -38.03
CA LYS A 470 -13.92 -0.24 -36.97
C LYS A 470 -14.22 0.36 -35.58
N LEU A 471 -14.47 -0.49 -34.58
CA LEU A 471 -14.66 -0.04 -33.19
C LEU A 471 -13.35 0.46 -32.59
N THR A 472 -13.45 1.46 -31.71
CA THR A 472 -12.36 1.83 -30.81
C THR A 472 -12.33 0.87 -29.61
N ARG A 473 -11.18 0.74 -28.95
CA ARG A 473 -11.02 -0.02 -27.70
C ARG A 473 -12.11 0.27 -26.67
N ASN A 474 -12.47 1.54 -26.50
CA ASN A 474 -13.43 1.97 -25.49
C ASN A 474 -14.85 1.57 -25.87
N THR A 475 -15.22 1.62 -27.16
CA THR A 475 -16.50 1.09 -27.64
C THR A 475 -16.58 -0.43 -27.49
N VAL A 476 -15.49 -1.17 -27.75
CA VAL A 476 -15.41 -2.61 -27.47
C VAL A 476 -15.65 -2.89 -25.99
N LEU A 477 -14.93 -2.19 -25.09
CA LEU A 477 -15.10 -2.36 -23.64
C LEU A 477 -16.52 -2.03 -23.17
N LYS A 478 -17.16 -1.00 -23.72
CA LYS A 478 -18.56 -0.64 -23.38
C LYS A 478 -19.57 -1.70 -23.82
N LEU A 479 -19.39 -2.30 -25.00
CA LEU A 479 -20.24 -3.41 -25.47
C LEU A 479 -20.01 -4.68 -24.64
N VAL A 480 -18.75 -5.01 -24.35
CA VAL A 480 -18.38 -6.12 -23.47
C VAL A 480 -18.98 -5.95 -22.07
N ALA A 481 -18.94 -4.74 -21.50
CA ALA A 481 -19.54 -4.44 -20.20
C ALA A 481 -21.06 -4.73 -20.16
N LYS A 482 -21.77 -4.37 -21.24
CA LYS A 482 -23.21 -4.62 -21.38
C LYS A 482 -23.52 -6.13 -21.36
N GLU A 483 -22.80 -6.92 -22.14
CA GLU A 483 -23.04 -8.36 -22.16
C GLU A 483 -22.52 -9.06 -20.89
N MET A 484 -21.42 -8.59 -20.27
CA MET A 484 -20.99 -9.10 -18.95
C MET A 484 -22.10 -8.95 -17.91
N LYS A 485 -22.79 -7.79 -17.87
CA LYS A 485 -23.93 -7.56 -16.98
C LYS A 485 -25.10 -8.49 -17.29
N ARG A 486 -25.40 -8.72 -18.57
CA ARG A 486 -26.48 -9.62 -19.02
C ARG A 486 -26.24 -11.08 -18.60
N TYR A 487 -24.98 -11.53 -18.60
CA TYR A 487 -24.57 -12.89 -18.23
C TYR A 487 -24.11 -13.01 -16.76
N SER A 488 -24.25 -11.95 -15.94
CA SER A 488 -23.81 -11.90 -14.54
C SER A 488 -22.31 -12.15 -14.32
N ILE A 489 -21.47 -11.84 -15.32
CA ILE A 489 -20.01 -11.98 -15.25
C ILE A 489 -19.42 -10.74 -14.54
N PRO A 490 -18.61 -10.90 -13.47
CA PRO A 490 -18.10 -9.78 -12.67
C PRO A 490 -16.98 -9.01 -13.37
N THR A 491 -16.99 -7.67 -13.30
CA THR A 491 -15.89 -6.80 -13.75
C THR A 491 -14.73 -6.72 -12.74
N LYS A 492 -14.33 -7.87 -12.18
CA LYS A 492 -13.13 -8.01 -11.33
C LYS A 492 -12.03 -8.73 -12.11
N PHE A 493 -11.31 -7.96 -12.91
CA PHE A 493 -10.28 -8.49 -13.79
C PHE A 493 -9.04 -8.97 -13.03
N THR A 494 -8.37 -9.94 -13.63
CA THR A 494 -7.15 -10.60 -13.19
C THR A 494 -6.30 -10.89 -14.43
N SER A 495 -4.99 -10.96 -14.28
CA SER A 495 -4.10 -11.32 -15.39
C SER A 495 -4.07 -12.84 -15.62
N TRP A 496 -3.91 -13.23 -16.89
CA TRP A 496 -3.53 -14.59 -17.25
C TRP A 496 -2.05 -14.83 -16.94
N SER A 497 -1.79 -15.78 -16.06
CA SER A 497 -0.46 -16.18 -15.57
C SER A 497 -0.10 -17.53 -16.16
N GLY A 498 0.16 -17.57 -17.47
CA GLY A 498 0.48 -18.80 -18.18
C GLY A 498 0.93 -18.54 -19.62
N ARG A 499 2.23 -18.64 -19.84
CA ARG A 499 2.85 -18.95 -21.13
C ARG A 499 3.35 -20.39 -21.06
#